data_AF-Q30ZC2-F1
#
_entry.id   AF-Q30ZC2-F1
#
_cell.length_a   1.000
_cell.length_b   1.000
_cell.length_c   1.000
_cell.angle_alpha   90.00
_cell.angle_beta   90.00
_cell.angle_gamma   90.00
#
_symmetry.space_group_name_H-M   'P 1'
#
loop_
_entity.id
_entity.type
_entity.pdbx_description
1 polymer ?
#
loop_
_entity_poly.entity_id
_entity_poly.type
_entity_poly.pdbx_seq_one_letter_code
_entity_poly.pdbx_strand_id
1 'polypeptide(L)' 'MFGIGIPELLVIFVLILLVFGAKRLPEIGGGLGRAIKNFKKATTEPDEIDVTPSSEKKHKDE' A
#
# COMPACT_ATOMS: atom_id res chain seq x y z
N MET A 1 2.78 25.55 -26.42
CA MET A 1 2.22 25.26 -25.07
C MET A 1 3.22 24.34 -24.39
N PHE A 2 3.83 24.76 -23.28
CA PHE A 2 5.03 24.16 -22.66
C PHE A 2 5.05 22.63 -22.72
N GLY A 3 5.80 22.09 -23.68
CA GLY A 3 5.95 20.67 -23.91
C GLY A 3 7.02 20.13 -22.98
N ILE A 4 6.66 19.86 -21.72
CA ILE A 4 7.51 19.07 -20.84
C ILE A 4 7.50 17.64 -21.39
N GLY A 5 8.59 17.27 -22.06
CA GLY A 5 8.79 15.93 -22.57
C GLY A 5 9.19 14.96 -21.46
N ILE A 6 9.24 13.69 -21.83
CA ILE A 6 9.81 12.64 -20.97
C ILE A 6 11.24 12.97 -20.50
N PRO A 7 12.15 13.56 -21.33
CA PRO A 7 13.50 13.90 -20.89
C PRO A 7 13.53 14.91 -19.74
N GLU A 8 12.72 15.98 -19.81
CA GLU A 8 12.66 17.01 -18.77
C GLU A 8 12.12 16.43 -17.46
N LEU A 9 11.09 15.57 -17.52
CA LEU A 9 10.56 14.87 -16.36
C LEU A 9 11.62 13.98 -15.71
N LEU A 10 12.43 13.26 -16.50
CA LEU A 10 13.53 12.43 -15.98
C LEU A 10 14.60 13.28 -15.28
N VAL A 11 14.97 14.44 -15.81
CA VAL A 11 15.94 15.33 -15.15
C VAL A 11 15.41 15.80 -13.79
N ILE A 12 14.13 16.21 -13.72
CA ILE A 12 13.49 16.61 -12.47
C ILE A 12 13.43 15.43 -11.49
N PHE A 13 13.09 14.24 -11.98
CA PHE A 13 13.04 13.03 -11.16
C PHE A 13 14.42 12.68 -10.57
N VAL A 14 15.49 12.81 -11.35
CA VAL A 14 16.87 12.61 -10.86
C VAL A 14 17.24 13.64 -9.81
N LEU A 15 16.85 14.91 -9.96
CA LEU A 15 17.07 15.94 -8.93
C LEU A 15 16.33 15.60 -7.63
N ILE A 16 15.07 15.17 -7.71
CA ILE A 16 14.30 14.70 -6.55
C ILE A 16 14.99 13.49 -5.90
N LEU A 17 15.44 12.52 -6.69
CA LEU A 17 16.19 11.36 -6.18
C LEU A 17 17.50 11.75 -5.50
N LEU A 18 18.18 12.81 -5.94
CA LEU A 18 19.41 13.28 -5.33
C LEU A 18 19.14 14.00 -4.00
N VAL A 19 18.11 14.85 -3.94
CA VAL A 19 17.73 15.61 -2.74
C VAL A 19 17.13 14.69 -1.66
N PHE A 20 16.15 13.87 -2.03
CA PHE A 20 15.50 12.96 -1.09
C PHE A 20 16.32 11.69 -0.86
N GLY A 21 17.10 11.24 -1.86
CA GLY A 21 17.76 9.94 -1.86
C GLY A 21 16.84 8.83 -2.40
N ALA A 22 17.40 7.89 -3.17
CA ALA A 22 16.66 6.77 -3.75
C ALA A 22 15.95 5.87 -2.72
N LYS A 23 16.45 5.83 -1.47
CA LYS A 23 15.89 5.02 -0.39
C LYS A 23 14.59 5.59 0.19
N ARG A 24 14.34 6.90 0.07
CA ARG A 24 13.13 7.54 0.65
C ARG A 24 11.85 7.20 -0.10
N LEU A 25 11.94 6.95 -1.41
CA LEU A 25 10.79 6.57 -2.24
C LEU A 25 10.12 5.28 -1.75
N PRO A 26 10.84 4.15 -1.57
CA PRO A 26 10.27 2.94 -0.98
C PRO A 26 9.75 3.12 0.45
N GLU A 27 10.42 3.95 1.27
CA GLU A 27 10.03 4.20 2.66
C GLU A 27 8.65 4.85 2.75
N ILE A 28 8.44 5.93 1.98
CA ILE A 28 7.15 6.65 1.91
C ILE A 28 6.12 5.81 1.14
N GLY A 29 6.54 5.19 0.02
CA GLY A 29 5.70 4.37 -0.83
C GLY A 29 5.16 3.12 -0.13
N GLY A 30 5.90 2.52 0.80
CA GLY A 30 5.43 1.37 1.56
C GLY A 30 4.26 1.71 2.51
N GLY A 31 4.29 2.88 3.13
CA GLY A 31 3.18 3.39 3.95
C GLY A 31 1.93 3.67 3.11
N LEU A 32 2.10 4.47 2.05
CA LEU A 32 1.03 4.81 1.12
C LEU A 32 0.45 3.58 0.41
N GLY A 33 1.31 2.65 -0.01
CA GLY A 33 0.92 1.41 -0.68
C GLY A 33 0.08 0.50 0.21
N ARG A 34 0.41 0.40 1.50
CA ARG A 34 -0.44 -0.32 2.48
C ARG A 34 -1.78 0.36 2.67
N ALA A 35 -1.81 1.69 2.78
CA ALA A 35 -3.05 2.44 2.90
C ALA A 35 -3.96 2.24 1.68
N ILE A 36 -3.41 2.35 0.46
CA ILE A 36 -4.13 2.09 -0.79
C ILE A 36 -4.60 0.64 -0.87
N LYS A 37 -3.77 -0.33 -0.47
CA LYS A 37 -4.14 -1.76 -0.46
C LYS A 37 -5.30 -2.03 0.49
N ASN A 38 -5.25 -1.50 1.71
CA ASN A 38 -6.32 -1.65 2.70
C ASN A 38 -7.61 -0.94 2.23
N PHE A 39 -7.50 0.24 1.63
CA PHE A 39 -8.64 0.95 1.05
C PHE A 39 -9.30 0.16 -0.08
N LYS A 40 -8.48 -0.40 -0.98
CA LYS A 40 -8.95 -1.28 -2.06
C LYS A 40 -9.63 -2.53 -1.48
N LYS A 41 -9.05 -3.15 -0.45
CA LYS A 41 -9.60 -4.31 0.24
C LYS A 41 -10.99 -4.00 0.80
N ALA A 42 -11.13 -2.93 1.58
CA ALA A 42 -12.40 -2.49 2.16
C ALA A 42 -13.46 -2.09 1.11
N THR A 43 -13.05 -1.69 -0.09
CA THR A 43 -13.98 -1.35 -1.17
C THR A 43 -14.39 -2.56 -2.02
N THR A 44 -13.56 -3.62 -2.05
CA THR A 44 -13.76 -4.77 -2.95
C THR A 44 -14.33 -5.98 -2.22
N GLU A 45 -13.98 -6.17 -0.94
CA GLU A 45 -14.49 -7.27 -0.14
C GLU A 45 -15.81 -6.84 0.51
N PRO A 46 -16.93 -7.54 0.27
CA PRO A 46 -18.13 -7.34 1.08
C PRO A 46 -17.81 -7.69 2.54
N ASP A 47 -18.43 -7.00 3.49
CA ASP A 47 -18.24 -7.24 4.92
C ASP A 47 -18.50 -8.73 5.24
N GLU A 48 -17.43 -9.54 5.31
CA GLU A 48 -17.49 -10.85 5.92
C GLU A 48 -17.63 -10.62 7.43
N ILE A 49 -18.87 -10.42 7.88
CA ILE A 49 -19.22 -10.68 9.27
C ILE A 49 -19.03 -12.19 9.44
N ASP A 50 -17.86 -12.59 9.93
CA ASP A 50 -17.61 -13.96 10.37
C ASP A 50 -18.51 -14.23 11.57
N VAL A 51 -19.74 -14.64 11.29
CA VAL A 51 -20.75 -15.09 12.26
C VAL A 51 -20.55 -16.56 12.63
N THR A 52 -19.40 -17.18 12.30
CA THR A 52 -19.10 -18.52 12.78
C THR A 52 -18.71 -18.43 14.25
N PRO A 53 -19.52 -18.93 15.21
CA PRO A 53 -19.02 -19.06 16.57
C PRO A 53 -17.82 -20.01 16.52
N SER A 54 -16.69 -19.63 17.13
CA SER A 54 -15.63 -20.56 17.51
C SER A 54 -16.17 -21.57 18.52
N SER A 55 -17.05 -22.45 18.05
CA SER A 55 -17.62 -23.59 18.76
C SER A 55 -17.14 -24.83 18.05
N GLU A 56 -15.88 -25.21 18.27
CA GLU A 56 -15.52 -26.62 18.41
C GLU A 56 -14.04 -26.78 18.82
N LYS A 57 -13.83 -27.49 19.94
CA LYS A 57 -12.59 -28.19 20.35
C LYS A 57 -11.60 -27.44 21.26
N LYS A 58 -12.12 -26.95 22.40
CA LYS A 58 -11.39 -26.93 23.69
C LYS A 58 -12.25 -27.60 24.77
N HIS A 59 -12.18 -28.94 24.86
CA HIS A 59 -12.40 -29.76 26.05
C HIS A 59 -12.46 -31.23 25.59
N LYS A 60 -11.31 -31.90 25.61
CA LYS A 60 -11.26 -33.35 25.75
C LYS A 60 -10.33 -33.61 26.94
N ASP A 61 -10.84 -33.20 28.09
CA ASP A 61 -10.35 -33.62 29.39
C ASP A 61 -11.18 -34.84 29.77
N GLU A 62 -10.60 -36.03 29.57
CA GLU A 62 -10.81 -37.27 30.33
C GLU A 62 -9.62 -38.19 30.07
#